data_AF-A0A8E1C1J3-F1
#
_entry.id   AF-A0A8E1C1J3-F1
#
_cell.length_a   1.000
_cell.length_b   1.000
_cell.length_c   1.000
_cell.angle_alpha   90.00
_cell.angle_beta   90.00
_cell.angle_gamma   90.00
#
_symmetry.space_group_name_H-M   'P 1'
#
loop_
_entity.id
_entity.type
_entity.pdbx_description
1 polymer ?
#
loop_
_entity_poly.entity_id
_entity_poly.type
_entity_poly.pdbx_seq_one_letter_code
_entity_poly.pdbx_strand_id
1 'polypeptide(L)'
;MATIAPPSPTTTAFPTALVEACLVAELTEAVRAFARIKGTPLPATPAQIRIMPVQIDSIVCVDILCAVEPVLGGIELPETVVKAGGYGSIDSAVKNMLPRIEKEWKKRNGVTP
;
A
#
# COMPACT_ATOMS: atom_id res chain seq x y z
N MET A 1 29.42 20.37 -24.16
CA MET A 1 28.21 19.72 -24.67
C MET A 1 28.04 18.41 -23.91
N ALA A 2 27.08 18.32 -22.98
CA ALA A 2 26.84 17.11 -22.19
C ALA A 2 25.79 16.26 -22.89
N THR A 3 26.16 15.04 -23.28
CA THR A 3 25.26 14.06 -23.89
C THR A 3 24.35 13.49 -22.81
N ILE A 4 23.04 13.72 -22.93
CA ILE A 4 22.03 13.09 -22.06
C ILE A 4 21.67 11.79 -22.76
N ALA A 5 22.17 10.68 -22.24
CA ALA A 5 21.75 9.35 -22.66
C ALA A 5 20.25 9.17 -22.32
N PRO A 6 19.44 8.56 -23.20
CA PRO A 6 18.06 8.20 -22.86
C PRO A 6 18.07 7.21 -21.69
N PRO A 7 17.18 7.34 -20.70
CA PRO A 7 17.06 6.34 -19.64
C PRO A 7 16.71 5.00 -20.31
N SER A 8 17.53 3.99 -20.04
CA SER A 8 17.31 2.63 -20.50
C SER A 8 15.88 2.17 -20.16
N PRO A 9 15.25 1.31 -20.97
CA PRO A 9 14.01 0.66 -20.57
C PRO A 9 14.36 -0.15 -19.32
N THR A 10 14.04 0.43 -18.17
CA THR A 10 14.33 -0.18 -16.88
C THR A 10 13.41 -1.36 -16.86
N THR A 11 13.97 -2.58 -16.88
CA THR A 11 13.25 -3.79 -16.52
C THR A 11 12.53 -3.46 -15.23
N THR A 12 11.24 -3.16 -15.33
CA THR A 12 10.49 -2.67 -14.18
C THR A 12 10.59 -3.82 -13.19
N ALA A 13 11.26 -3.61 -12.07
CA ALA A 13 11.25 -4.51 -10.94
C ALA A 13 10.18 -3.98 -10.00
N PHE A 14 9.39 -4.88 -9.39
CA PHE A 14 8.32 -4.47 -8.51
C PHE A 14 8.91 -3.60 -7.38
N PRO A 15 8.47 -2.34 -7.21
CA PRO A 15 9.05 -1.45 -6.23
C PRO A 15 8.49 -1.75 -4.83
N THR A 16 8.75 -2.96 -4.32
CA THR A 16 8.20 -3.47 -3.05
C THR A 16 8.41 -2.50 -1.89
N ALA A 17 9.61 -1.92 -1.78
CA ALA A 17 9.95 -0.98 -0.72
C ALA A 17 9.13 0.32 -0.79
N LEU A 18 8.90 0.85 -2.00
CA LEU A 18 8.09 2.06 -2.20
C LEU A 18 6.61 1.78 -1.94
N VAL A 19 6.10 0.65 -2.45
CA VAL A 19 4.72 0.22 -2.24
C VAL A 19 4.46 0.00 -0.76
N GLU A 20 5.34 -0.72 -0.06
CA GLU A 20 5.21 -0.95 1.37
C GLU A 20 5.25 0.38 2.16
N ALA A 21 6.22 1.26 1.85
CA ALA A 21 6.33 2.54 2.52
C ALA A 21 5.09 3.42 2.30
N CYS A 22 4.57 3.47 1.07
CA CYS A 22 3.35 4.18 0.73
C CYS A 22 2.14 3.59 1.45
N LEU A 23 1.95 2.27 1.36
CA LEU A 23 0.82 1.58 2.00
C LEU A 23 0.82 1.81 3.52
N VAL A 24 1.99 1.75 4.16
CA VAL A 24 2.15 2.00 5.59
C VAL A 24 1.87 3.45 5.94
N ALA A 25 2.37 4.40 5.15
CA ALA A 25 2.15 5.83 5.37
C ALA A 25 0.65 6.15 5.29
N GLU A 26 -0.01 5.73 4.22
CA GLU A 26 -1.44 5.96 3.98
C GLU A 26 -2.32 5.28 5.05
N LEU A 27 -2.03 4.01 5.38
CA LEU A 27 -2.75 3.31 6.45
C LEU A 27 -2.53 3.98 7.82
N THR A 28 -1.33 4.49 8.09
CA THR A 28 -1.03 5.19 9.35
C THR A 28 -1.78 6.50 9.45
N GLU A 29 -1.84 7.28 8.36
CA GLU A 29 -2.59 8.53 8.30
C GLU A 29 -4.09 8.29 8.40
N ALA A 30 -4.62 7.26 7.73
CA ALA A 30 -6.01 6.85 7.88
C ALA A 30 -6.33 6.49 9.33
N VAL A 31 -5.50 5.66 9.98
CA VAL A 31 -5.67 5.27 11.39
C VAL A 31 -5.57 6.47 12.32
N ARG A 32 -4.65 7.41 12.06
CA ARG A 32 -4.51 8.66 12.81
C ARG A 32 -5.76 9.53 12.68
N ALA A 33 -6.32 9.67 11.47
CA ALA A 33 -7.56 10.39 11.23
C ALA A 33 -8.73 9.73 11.96
N PHE A 34 -8.87 8.40 11.87
CA PHE A 34 -9.90 7.64 12.59
C PHE A 34 -9.80 7.81 14.11
N ALA A 35 -8.60 7.70 14.67
CA ALA A 35 -8.38 7.85 16.10
C ALA A 35 -8.68 9.28 16.57
N ARG A 36 -8.33 10.30 15.78
CA ARG A 36 -8.68 11.70 16.06
C ARG A 36 -10.20 11.91 16.08
N ILE A 37 -10.93 11.25 15.17
CA ILE A 37 -12.41 11.33 15.11
C ILE A 37 -13.05 10.56 16.28
N LYS A 38 -12.56 9.34 16.57
CA LYS A 38 -13.10 8.47 17.63
C LYS A 38 -12.61 8.84 19.04
N GLY A 39 -11.63 9.73 19.17
CA GLY A 39 -11.00 10.07 20.45
C GLY A 39 -10.13 8.95 21.04
N THR A 40 -9.66 8.02 20.19
CA THR A 40 -8.82 6.90 20.64
C THR A 40 -7.37 7.38 20.81
N PRO A 41 -6.70 7.03 21.92
CA PRO A 41 -5.29 7.37 22.09
C PRO A 41 -4.44 6.62 21.05
N LEU A 42 -3.71 7.38 20.21
CA LEU A 42 -2.70 6.81 19.33
C LEU A 42 -1.43 6.52 20.15
N PRO A 43 -0.80 5.34 20.00
CA PRO A 43 0.48 5.08 20.63
C PRO A 43 1.58 5.99 20.06
N ALA A 44 2.55 6.35 20.91
CA ALA A 44 3.60 7.32 20.56
C ALA A 44 4.61 6.81 19.53
N THR A 45 4.68 5.50 19.29
CA THR A 45 5.67 4.89 18.39
C THR A 45 5.02 4.29 17.15
N PRO A 46 5.62 4.48 15.95
CA PRO A 46 5.07 3.96 14.70
C PRO A 46 4.99 2.44 14.67
N ALA A 47 5.92 1.76 15.35
CA ALA A 47 5.89 0.30 15.51
C ALA A 47 4.64 -0.16 16.28
N GLN A 48 4.22 0.58 17.31
CA GLN A 48 3.01 0.25 18.05
C GLN A 48 1.74 0.60 17.28
N ILE A 49 1.73 1.70 16.50
CA ILE A 49 0.60 2.03 15.62
C ILE A 49 0.36 0.90 14.61
N ARG A 50 1.44 0.27 14.09
CA ARG A 50 1.34 -0.83 13.12
C ARG A 50 0.61 -2.06 13.66
N ILE A 51 0.87 -2.41 14.92
CA ILE A 51 0.27 -3.59 15.59
C ILE A 51 -0.98 -3.24 16.41
N MET A 52 -1.36 -1.97 16.44
CA MET A 52 -2.53 -1.52 17.20
C MET A 52 -3.78 -2.21 16.65
N PRO A 53 -4.66 -2.74 17.53
CA PRO A 53 -5.95 -3.25 17.10
C PRO A 53 -6.81 -2.09 16.62
N VAL A 54 -6.92 -1.96 15.30
CA VAL A 54 -7.73 -0.94 14.64
C VAL A 54 -8.49 -1.60 13.51
N GLN A 55 -9.80 -1.40 13.49
CA GLN A 55 -10.62 -1.85 12.38
C GLN A 55 -10.38 -0.90 11.19
N ILE A 56 -9.77 -1.44 10.13
CA ILE A 56 -9.55 -0.78 8.86
C ILE A 56 -10.56 -1.37 7.89
N ASP A 57 -11.60 -0.61 7.56
CA ASP A 57 -12.66 -1.08 6.66
C ASP A 57 -12.13 -1.28 5.24
N SER A 58 -12.75 -2.21 4.49
CA SER A 58 -12.28 -2.52 3.13
C SER A 58 -12.37 -1.30 2.20
N ILE A 59 -13.34 -0.41 2.40
CA ILE A 59 -13.47 0.84 1.64
C ILE A 59 -12.26 1.75 1.79
N VAL A 60 -11.72 1.86 3.01
CA VAL A 60 -10.51 2.63 3.31
C VAL A 60 -9.32 1.99 2.61
N CYS A 61 -9.24 0.66 2.59
CA CYS A 61 -8.16 -0.04 1.90
C CYS A 61 -8.24 0.12 0.37
N VAL A 62 -9.44 0.17 -0.20
CA VAL A 62 -9.63 0.43 -1.64
C VAL A 62 -9.23 1.86 -2.00
N ASP A 63 -9.56 2.84 -1.16
CA ASP A 63 -9.12 4.23 -1.33
C ASP A 63 -7.58 4.34 -1.31
N ILE A 64 -6.95 3.67 -0.34
CA ILE A 64 -5.48 3.59 -0.23
C ILE A 64 -4.85 2.88 -1.43
N LEU A 65 -5.51 1.84 -1.98
CA LEU A 65 -5.01 1.20 -3.21
C LEU A 65 -4.89 2.21 -4.34
N CYS A 66 -5.88 3.09 -4.49
CA CYS A 66 -5.89 4.14 -5.51
C CYS A 66 -4.70 5.11 -5.36
N ALA A 67 -4.26 5.38 -4.13
CA ALA A 67 -3.05 6.16 -3.85
C ALA A 67 -1.74 5.42 -4.21
N VAL A 68 -1.75 4.08 -4.24
CA VAL A 68 -0.60 3.24 -4.58
C VAL A 68 -0.47 3.00 -6.10
N GLU A 69 -1.57 3.05 -6.86
CA GLU A 69 -1.57 2.93 -8.33
C GLU A 69 -0.54 3.83 -9.04
N PRO A 70 -0.40 5.14 -8.74
CA PRO A 70 0.63 5.98 -9.36
C PRO A 70 2.06 5.52 -9.04
N VAL A 71 2.30 4.92 -7.86
CA VAL A 71 3.62 4.35 -7.49
C VAL A 71 3.97 3.15 -8.37
N LEU A 72 2.96 2.44 -8.86
CA LEU A 72 3.09 1.29 -9.76
C LEU A 72 3.17 1.66 -11.24
N GLY A 73 3.20 2.95 -11.57
CA GLY A 73 3.17 3.45 -12.95
C GLY A 73 1.75 3.60 -13.51
N GLY A 74 0.75 3.78 -12.64
CA GLY A 74 -0.66 3.94 -13.02
C GLY A 74 -1.38 2.64 -13.32
N ILE A 75 -0.91 1.52 -12.74
CA ILE A 75 -1.58 0.22 -12.90
C ILE A 75 -2.77 0.16 -11.97
N GLU A 76 -3.94 -0.06 -12.55
CA GLU A 76 -5.19 -0.20 -11.80
C GLU A 76 -5.20 -1.51 -11.00
N LEU A 77 -5.32 -1.42 -9.68
CA LEU A 77 -5.32 -2.58 -8.79
C LEU A 77 -6.76 -2.99 -8.49
N PRO A 78 -7.14 -4.27 -8.73
CA PRO A 78 -8.50 -4.69 -8.46
C PRO A 78 -8.79 -4.67 -6.95
N GLU A 79 -10.02 -4.33 -6.58
CA GLU A 79 -10.51 -4.38 -5.19
C GLU A 79 -10.32 -5.77 -4.55
N THR A 80 -10.22 -6.81 -5.39
CA THR A 80 -9.95 -8.17 -4.95
C THR A 80 -8.64 -8.29 -4.18
N VAL A 81 -7.69 -7.35 -4.32
CA VAL A 81 -6.45 -7.26 -3.53
C VAL A 81 -6.74 -7.03 -2.04
N VAL A 82 -7.86 -6.40 -1.70
CA VAL A 82 -8.30 -6.19 -0.33
C VAL A 82 -9.05 -7.41 0.19
N LYS A 83 -8.99 -7.66 1.51
CA LYS A 83 -9.82 -8.65 2.17
C LYS A 83 -11.21 -8.08 2.48
N ALA A 84 -12.26 -8.80 2.10
CA ALA A 84 -13.63 -8.45 2.48
C ALA A 84 -13.78 -8.41 4.02
N GLY A 85 -14.41 -7.36 4.53
CA GLY A 85 -14.51 -7.12 5.98
C GLY A 85 -13.32 -6.39 6.61
N GLY A 86 -12.30 -6.04 5.81
CA GLY A 86 -11.20 -5.19 6.26
C GLY A 86 -10.10 -5.93 7.03
N TYR A 87 -9.32 -5.16 7.81
CA TYR A 87 -8.18 -5.63 8.58
C TYR A 87 -8.26 -5.16 10.04
N GLY A 88 -7.69 -5.94 10.95
CA GLY A 88 -7.64 -5.60 12.38
C GLY A 88 -6.41 -4.81 12.81
N SER A 89 -5.43 -4.61 11.92
CA SER A 89 -4.22 -3.83 12.16
C SER A 89 -3.58 -3.43 10.83
N ILE A 90 -2.74 -2.40 10.83
CA ILE A 90 -1.95 -1.98 9.66
C ILE A 90 -1.02 -3.11 9.22
N ASP A 91 -0.34 -3.80 10.15
CA ASP A 91 0.56 -4.91 9.82
C ASP A 91 -0.17 -6.05 9.09
N SER A 92 -1.39 -6.37 9.52
CA SER A 92 -2.23 -7.38 8.86
C SER A 92 -2.66 -6.95 7.46
N ALA A 93 -2.98 -5.66 7.27
CA ALA A 93 -3.30 -5.10 5.97
C ALA A 93 -2.10 -5.18 5.02
N VAL A 94 -0.93 -4.71 5.46
CA VAL A 94 0.31 -4.72 4.68
C VAL A 94 0.72 -6.14 4.30
N LYS A 95 0.74 -7.07 5.26
CA LYS A 95 1.09 -8.49 4.98
C LYS A 95 0.15 -9.16 3.99
N ASN A 96 -1.11 -8.73 3.91
CA ASN A 96 -2.09 -9.31 3.00
C ASN A 96 -2.08 -8.62 1.63
N MET A 97 -2.06 -7.28 1.61
CA MET A 97 -2.14 -6.48 0.39
C MET A 97 -0.85 -6.54 -0.40
N LEU A 98 0.32 -6.38 0.24
CA LEU A 98 1.62 -6.32 -0.44
C LEU A 98 1.88 -7.49 -1.42
N PRO A 99 1.75 -8.77 -1.03
CA PRO A 99 1.97 -9.88 -1.96
C PRO A 99 0.90 -9.96 -3.06
N ARG A 100 -0.32 -9.46 -2.82
CA ARG A 100 -1.40 -9.47 -3.80
C ARG A 100 -1.21 -8.36 -4.84
N ILE A 101 -0.75 -7.19 -4.40
CA ILE A 101 -0.30 -6.09 -5.26
C ILE A 101 0.86 -6.55 -6.13
N GLU A 102 1.87 -7.19 -5.55
CA GLU A 102 3.01 -7.74 -6.30
C GLU A 102 2.56 -8.73 -7.37
N LYS A 103 1.63 -9.62 -7.04
CA LYS A 103 1.09 -10.62 -7.98
C LYS A 103 0.35 -9.97 -9.13
N GLU A 104 -0.54 -9.01 -8.87
CA GLU A 104 -1.28 -8.29 -9.91
C GLU A 104 -0.34 -7.44 -10.77
N TRP A 105 0.64 -6.79 -10.15
CA TRP A 105 1.65 -6.04 -10.86
C TRP A 105 2.49 -6.94 -11.78
N LYS A 106 2.94 -8.11 -11.31
CA LYS A 106 3.68 -9.09 -12.14
C LYS A 106 2.83 -9.56 -13.32
N LYS A 107 1.56 -9.88 -13.07
CA LYS A 107 0.58 -10.27 -14.09
C LYS A 107 0.38 -9.17 -15.14
N ARG A 108 0.23 -7.92 -14.73
CA ARG A 108 0.05 -6.76 -15.62
C ARG A 108 1.31 -6.41 -16.42
N ASN A 109 2.49 -6.57 -15.84
CA ASN A 109 3.77 -6.33 -16.51
C ASN A 109 4.28 -7.52 -17.33
N GLY A 110 3.49 -8.59 -17.47
CA GLY A 110 3.88 -9.78 -18.23
C GLY A 110 5.07 -10.54 -17.63
N VAL A 111 5.43 -10.26 -16.38
CA VAL A 111 6.42 -11.01 -15.60
C VAL A 111 5.74 -12.31 -15.19
N THR A 112 5.72 -13.25 -16.14
CA THR A 112 5.23 -14.62 -15.94
C THR A 112 6.15 -15.30 -14.92
N PRO A 113 5.62 -16.09 -13.96
CA PRO A 113 6.44 -16.83 -13.00
C PRO A 113 7.46 -17.75 -13.68
#